data_AF-A0A2E9VUU4-F1
#
_entry.id   AF-A0A2E9VUU4-F1
#
_cell.length_a   1.000
_cell.length_b   1.000
_cell.length_c   1.000
_cell.angle_alpha   90.00
_cell.angle_beta   90.00
_cell.angle_gamma   90.00
#
_symmetry.space_group_name_H-M   'P 1'
#
loop_
_entity.id
_entity.type
_entity.pdbx_description
1 polymer ?
#
loop_
_entity_poly.entity_id
_entity_poly.type
_entity_poly.pdbx_seq_one_letter_code
_entity_poly.pdbx_strand_id
1 'polypeptide(L)'
;MPPEQIVMIVFLVIVLIIGLIILLLFASLFRLWLQATMCGAKVSILNLIGMKLRRSDCQHVVNMICMARQCGLNIRNDYIESAIIQGADVQTAILTLQKAKERGIELSWEDAISEDTRRRIVGANQLAN
;
A
#
# COMPACT_ATOMS: atom_id res chain seq x y z
N MET A 1 18.17 -21.79 -43.73
CA MET A 1 18.25 -20.39 -43.23
C MET A 1 19.69 -20.15 -42.84
N PRO A 2 20.35 -19.11 -43.36
CA PRO A 2 21.70 -18.78 -42.95
C PRO A 2 21.74 -18.48 -41.44
N PRO A 3 22.83 -18.86 -40.73
CA PRO A 3 22.92 -18.75 -39.27
C PRO A 3 22.76 -17.30 -38.76
N GLU A 4 23.10 -16.31 -39.58
CA GLU A 4 22.89 -14.88 -39.29
C GLU A 4 21.41 -14.51 -39.05
N GLN A 5 20.47 -15.13 -39.77
CA GLN A 5 19.03 -14.84 -39.63
C GLN A 5 18.48 -15.39 -38.31
N ILE A 6 18.97 -16.55 -37.86
CA ILE A 6 18.53 -17.15 -36.59
C ILE A 6 18.96 -16.27 -35.42
N VAL A 7 20.20 -15.76 -35.44
CA VAL A 7 20.72 -14.86 -34.41
C VAL A 7 19.91 -13.56 -34.35
N MET A 8 19.57 -12.97 -35.51
CA MET A 8 18.78 -11.74 -35.58
C MET A 8 17.36 -11.93 -35.03
N ILE A 9 16.70 -13.05 -35.36
CA ILE A 9 15.36 -13.38 -34.85
C ILE A 9 15.39 -13.56 -33.33
N VAL A 10 16.38 -14.31 -32.81
CA VAL A 10 16.52 -14.52 -31.36
C VAL A 10 16.76 -13.19 -30.63
N PHE A 11 17.60 -12.32 -31.17
CA PHE A 11 17.83 -10.98 -30.59
C PHE A 11 16.55 -10.14 -30.57
N LEU A 12 15.80 -10.11 -31.67
CA LEU A 12 14.53 -9.37 -31.77
C LEU A 12 13.50 -9.88 -30.75
N VAL A 13 13.40 -11.20 -30.60
CA VAL A 13 12.50 -11.84 -29.61
C VAL A 13 12.90 -11.45 -28.18
N ILE A 14 14.18 -11.45 -27.84
CA ILE A 14 14.67 -11.04 -26.51
C ILE A 14 14.34 -9.57 -26.24
N VAL A 15 14.60 -8.67 -27.19
CA VAL A 15 14.28 -7.25 -27.06
C VAL A 15 12.78 -7.02 -26.87
N LEU A 16 11.94 -7.74 -27.64
CA LEU A 16 10.49 -7.67 -27.51
C LEU A 16 10.01 -8.12 -26.12
N ILE A 17 10.57 -9.22 -25.59
CA ILE A 17 10.23 -9.72 -24.25
C ILE A 17 10.62 -8.72 -23.18
N ILE A 18 11.84 -8.16 -23.25
CA ILE A 18 12.31 -7.14 -22.28
C ILE A 18 11.42 -5.89 -22.35
N GLY A 19 11.09 -5.43 -23.56
CA GLY A 19 10.17 -4.30 -23.76
C GLY A 19 8.80 -4.56 -23.14
N LEU A 20 8.24 -5.76 -23.31
CA LEU A 20 6.97 -6.14 -22.73
C LEU A 20 7.01 -6.16 -21.19
N ILE A 21 8.08 -6.68 -20.59
CA ILE A 21 8.27 -6.68 -19.14
C ILE A 21 8.28 -5.24 -18.60
N ILE A 22 9.04 -4.34 -19.23
CA ILE A 22 9.12 -2.93 -18.82
C ILE A 22 7.74 -2.26 -18.93
N LEU A 23 7.02 -2.51 -20.02
CA LEU A 23 5.67 -1.97 -20.22
C LEU A 23 4.71 -2.45 -19.12
N LEU A 24 4.74 -3.74 -18.77
CA LEU A 24 3.91 -4.31 -17.71
C LEU A 24 4.24 -3.71 -16.32
N LEU A 25 5.53 -3.51 -16.03
CA LEU A 25 5.96 -2.85 -14.79
C LEU A 25 5.45 -1.40 -14.71
N PHE A 26 5.53 -0.67 -15.82
CA PHE A 26 5.04 0.71 -15.90
C PHE A 26 3.51 0.77 -15.76
N ALA A 27 2.79 -0.15 -16.41
CA ALA A 27 1.34 -0.27 -16.29
C ALA A 27 0.88 -0.59 -14.86
N SER A 28 1.62 -1.44 -14.13
CA SER A 28 1.32 -1.75 -12.73
C SER A 28 1.43 -0.52 -11.82
N LEU A 29 2.51 0.27 -11.98
CA LEU A 29 2.68 1.53 -11.24
C LEU A 29 1.60 2.56 -11.61
N PHE A 30 1.26 2.67 -12.89
CA PHE A 30 0.22 3.59 -13.35
C PHE A 30 -1.16 3.23 -12.78
N ARG A 31 -1.51 1.94 -12.73
CA ARG A 31 -2.75 1.47 -12.10
C ARG A 31 -2.82 1.87 -10.63
N LEU A 32 -1.74 1.66 -9.87
CA LEU A 32 -1.70 1.99 -8.45
C LEU A 32 -1.80 3.51 -8.21
N TRP A 33 -1.11 4.31 -9.02
CA TRP A 33 -1.20 5.75 -8.97
C TRP A 33 -2.61 6.27 -9.29
N LEU A 34 -3.26 5.68 -10.30
CA LEU A 34 -4.62 6.00 -10.66
C LEU A 34 -5.60 5.65 -9.52
N GLN A 35 -5.44 4.48 -8.89
CA GLN A 35 -6.23 4.08 -7.74
C GLN A 35 -6.11 5.08 -6.58
N ALA A 36 -4.88 5.48 -6.23
CA ALA A 36 -4.64 6.48 -5.19
C ALA A 36 -5.34 7.81 -5.51
N THR A 37 -5.21 8.27 -6.75
CA THR A 37 -5.81 9.52 -7.23
C THR A 37 -7.34 9.48 -7.18
N MET A 38 -7.94 8.35 -7.58
CA MET A 38 -9.40 8.15 -7.55
C MET A 38 -9.98 8.20 -6.14
N CYS A 39 -9.23 7.75 -5.13
CA CYS A 39 -9.61 7.88 -3.72
C CYS A 39 -9.40 9.28 -3.13
N GLY A 40 -8.91 10.24 -3.92
CA GLY A 40 -8.50 11.55 -3.43
C GLY A 40 -7.22 11.54 -2.59
N ALA A 41 -6.44 10.45 -2.64
CA ALA A 41 -5.12 10.41 -2.03
C ALA A 41 -4.13 11.18 -2.91
N LYS A 42 -3.59 12.29 -2.39
CA LYS A 42 -2.54 13.09 -3.06
C LYS A 42 -1.20 12.35 -3.03
N VAL A 43 -1.07 11.27 -3.79
CA VAL A 43 0.16 10.47 -3.90
C VAL A 43 0.74 10.67 -5.30
N SER A 44 1.89 11.33 -5.38
CA SER A 44 2.62 11.50 -6.64
C SER A 44 3.35 10.21 -7.03
N ILE A 45 3.64 10.00 -8.32
CA ILE A 45 4.50 8.89 -8.79
C ILE A 45 5.84 8.85 -8.04
N LEU A 46 6.43 10.02 -7.75
CA LEU A 46 7.65 10.11 -6.96
C LEU A 46 7.51 9.53 -5.55
N ASN A 47 6.35 9.69 -4.90
CA ASN A 47 6.08 9.09 -3.60
C ASN A 47 5.98 7.57 -3.71
N LEU A 48 5.33 7.04 -4.74
CA LEU A 48 5.24 5.59 -4.97
C LEU A 48 6.62 4.97 -5.22
N ILE A 49 7.49 5.66 -5.96
CA ILE A 49 8.89 5.23 -6.15
C ILE A 49 9.65 5.29 -4.82
N GLY A 50 9.46 6.36 -4.04
CA GLY A 50 10.05 6.50 -2.70
C GLY A 50 9.62 5.39 -1.73
N MET A 51 8.34 5.02 -1.75
CA MET A 51 7.77 3.91 -0.98
C MET A 51 8.41 2.57 -1.38
N LYS A 52 8.54 2.31 -2.69
CA LYS A 52 9.26 1.13 -3.19
C LYS A 52 10.72 1.08 -2.71
N LEU A 53 11.42 2.21 -2.69
CA LEU A 53 12.81 2.28 -2.23
C LEU A 53 12.95 2.03 -0.72
N ARG A 54 11.96 2.47 0.07
CA ARG A 54 11.87 2.21 1.53
C ARG A 54 11.37 0.81 1.87
N ARG A 55 11.17 -0.06 0.88
CA ARG A 55 10.56 -1.41 1.01
C ARG A 55 9.16 -1.41 1.62
N SER A 56 8.43 -0.30 1.58
CA SER A 56 7.01 -0.31 1.98
C SER A 56 6.19 -0.94 0.87
N ASP A 57 5.23 -1.80 1.25
CA ASP A 57 4.25 -2.34 0.31
C ASP A 57 3.34 -1.19 -0.15
N CYS A 58 3.71 -0.59 -1.29
CA CYS A 58 3.02 0.58 -1.85
C CYS A 58 1.53 0.30 -2.06
N GLN A 59 1.18 -0.93 -2.45
CA GLN A 59 -0.20 -1.30 -2.71
C GLN A 59 -0.99 -1.34 -1.41
N HIS A 60 -0.42 -1.93 -0.37
CA HIS A 60 -1.04 -1.94 0.96
C HIS A 60 -1.21 -0.53 1.53
N VAL A 61 -0.17 0.33 1.43
CA VAL A 61 -0.25 1.70 1.95
C VAL A 61 -1.31 2.52 1.23
N VAL A 62 -1.37 2.46 -0.12
CA VAL A 62 -2.39 3.18 -0.89
C VAL A 62 -3.81 2.72 -0.52
N ASN A 63 -4.02 1.42 -0.36
CA ASN A 63 -5.32 0.89 0.07
C ASN A 63 -5.75 1.43 1.44
N MET A 64 -4.82 1.50 2.40
CA MET A 64 -5.10 2.05 3.73
C MET A 64 -5.37 3.56 3.70
N ILE A 65 -4.63 4.32 2.88
CA ILE A 65 -4.90 5.76 2.69
C ILE A 65 -6.28 5.97 2.06
N CYS A 66 -6.63 5.18 1.04
CA CYS A 66 -7.98 5.19 0.44
C CYS A 66 -9.05 4.93 1.50
N MET A 67 -8.87 3.91 2.33
CA MET A 67 -9.81 3.56 3.40
C MET A 67 -9.96 4.69 4.42
N ALA A 68 -8.85 5.24 4.92
CA ALA A 68 -8.88 6.38 5.85
C ALA A 68 -9.65 7.57 5.26
N ARG A 69 -9.44 7.89 3.98
CA ARG A 69 -10.17 8.96 3.28
C ARG A 69 -11.66 8.66 3.14
N GLN A 70 -12.02 7.43 2.82
CA GLN A 70 -13.43 7.00 2.73
C GLN A 70 -14.14 7.08 4.08
N CYS A 71 -13.45 6.78 5.20
CA CYS A 71 -13.95 6.98 6.56
C CYS A 71 -14.00 8.46 6.99
N GLY A 72 -13.56 9.39 6.12
CA GLY A 72 -13.45 10.81 6.44
C GLY A 72 -12.44 11.10 7.55
N LEU A 73 -11.41 10.28 7.69
CA LEU A 73 -10.30 10.49 8.61
C LEU A 73 -9.18 11.25 7.88
N ASN A 74 -8.71 12.34 8.48
CA ASN A 74 -7.64 13.16 7.91
C ASN A 74 -6.29 12.78 8.55
N ILE A 75 -5.81 11.58 8.25
CA ILE A 75 -4.52 11.08 8.73
C ILE A 75 -3.45 11.41 7.70
N ARG A 76 -2.25 11.81 8.15
CA ARG A 76 -1.11 12.02 7.24
C ARG A 76 -0.65 10.68 6.66
N ASN A 77 -0.39 10.67 5.34
CA ASN A 77 0.10 9.50 4.63
C ASN A 77 1.37 8.90 5.28
N ASP A 78 2.26 9.76 5.80
CA ASP A 78 3.51 9.34 6.45
C ASP A 78 3.27 8.49 7.71
N TYR A 79 2.21 8.78 8.48
CA TYR A 79 1.88 8.00 9.68
C TYR A 79 1.36 6.61 9.32
N ILE A 80 0.54 6.54 8.27
CA ILE A 80 0.04 5.26 7.74
C ILE A 80 1.21 4.43 7.19
N GLU A 81 2.10 5.04 6.42
CA GLU A 81 3.29 4.37 5.88
C GLU A 81 4.20 3.87 7.01
N SER A 82 4.48 4.71 8.00
CA SER A 82 5.33 4.35 9.14
C SER A 82 4.73 3.21 9.96
N ALA A 83 3.42 3.23 10.21
CA ALA A 83 2.73 2.17 10.93
C ALA A 83 2.80 0.83 10.18
N ILE A 84 2.67 0.84 8.84
CA ILE A 84 2.83 -0.37 8.01
C ILE A 84 4.26 -0.91 8.07
N ILE A 85 5.27 -0.03 8.00
CA ILE A 85 6.68 -0.42 8.12
C ILE A 85 6.97 -1.03 9.50
N GLN A 86 6.31 -0.54 10.55
CA GLN A 86 6.40 -1.09 11.91
C GLN A 86 5.58 -2.38 12.10
N GLY A 87 4.81 -2.81 11.09
CA GLY A 87 3.98 -4.02 11.16
C GLY A 87 2.70 -3.87 12.01
N ALA A 88 2.25 -2.64 12.24
CA ALA A 88 0.99 -2.36 12.93
C ALA A 88 -0.22 -2.69 12.04
N ASP A 89 -1.36 -3.07 12.64
CA ASP A 89 -2.60 -3.28 11.91
C ASP A 89 -3.32 -1.93 11.71
N VAL A 90 -2.94 -1.27 10.62
CA VAL A 90 -3.50 0.01 10.19
C VAL A 90 -5.00 -0.09 9.86
N GLN A 91 -5.47 -1.23 9.35
CA GLN A 91 -6.88 -1.42 9.01
C GLN A 91 -7.75 -1.37 10.28
N THR A 92 -7.35 -2.09 11.32
CA THR A 92 -8.06 -2.11 12.60
C THR A 92 -7.98 -0.75 13.30
N ALA A 93 -6.85 -0.05 13.22
CA ALA A 93 -6.72 1.31 13.75
C ALA A 93 -7.69 2.30 13.07
N ILE A 94 -7.79 2.28 11.73
CA ILE A 94 -8.73 3.10 10.96
C ILE A 94 -10.19 2.81 11.38
N LEU A 95 -10.56 1.54 11.48
CA LEU A 95 -11.91 1.14 11.90
C LEU A 95 -12.23 1.57 13.33
N THR A 96 -11.23 1.54 14.22
CA THR A 96 -11.39 1.98 15.61
C THR A 96 -11.60 3.48 15.69
N LEU A 97 -10.83 4.26 14.92
CA LEU A 97 -11.02 5.70 14.79
C LEU A 97 -12.38 6.07 14.18
N GLN A 98 -12.82 5.33 13.16
CA GLN A 98 -14.16 5.52 12.60
C GLN A 98 -15.24 5.33 13.67
N LYS A 99 -15.18 4.25 14.45
CA LYS A 99 -16.13 3.97 15.54
C LYS A 99 -16.07 5.00 16.66
N ALA A 100 -14.88 5.47 17.01
CA ALA A 100 -14.70 6.53 18.00
C ALA A 100 -15.36 7.83 17.51
N LYS A 101 -15.12 8.21 16.25
CA LYS A 101 -15.74 9.37 15.60
C LYS A 101 -17.27 9.27 15.55
N GLU A 102 -17.82 8.10 15.22
CA GLU A 102 -19.28 7.85 15.23
C GLU A 102 -19.90 8.01 16.63
N ARG A 103 -19.12 7.77 17.69
CA ARG A 103 -19.54 7.91 19.09
C ARG A 103 -19.20 9.27 19.72
N GLY A 104 -18.58 10.18 18.96
CA GLY A 104 -18.11 11.47 19.48
C GLY A 104 -16.96 11.35 20.48
N ILE A 105 -16.20 10.25 20.44
CA ILE A 105 -15.02 10.03 21.28
C ILE A 105 -13.81 10.56 20.51
N GLU A 106 -13.08 11.49 21.12
CA GLU A 106 -11.77 11.92 20.61
C GLU A 106 -10.75 10.82 20.89
N LEU A 107 -10.22 10.23 19.82
CA LEU A 107 -9.20 9.19 19.87
C LEU A 107 -8.06 9.58 18.92
N SER A 108 -6.83 9.56 19.42
CA SER A 108 -5.65 9.83 18.58
C SER A 108 -5.29 8.63 17.71
N TRP A 109 -4.49 8.88 16.67
CA TRP A 109 -3.98 7.82 15.78
C TRP A 109 -3.12 6.81 16.56
N GLU A 110 -2.30 7.30 17.48
CA GLU A 110 -1.42 6.53 18.33
C GLU A 110 -2.22 5.65 19.30
N ASP A 111 -3.29 6.19 19.89
CA ASP A 111 -4.17 5.43 20.77
C ASP A 111 -4.87 4.30 20.01
N ALA A 112 -5.34 4.57 18.80
CA ALA A 112 -6.00 3.56 17.96
C ALA A 112 -5.08 2.39 17.60
N ILE A 113 -3.79 2.66 17.34
CA ILE A 113 -2.78 1.60 17.11
C ILE A 113 -2.50 0.82 18.40
N SER A 114 -2.40 1.51 19.54
CA SER A 114 -2.11 0.85 20.82
C SER A 114 -3.26 -0.03 21.29
N GLU A 115 -4.51 0.38 21.05
CA GLU A 115 -5.71 -0.38 21.37
C GLU A 115 -5.83 -1.63 20.47
N ASP A 116 -5.47 -1.53 19.19
CA ASP A 116 -5.33 -2.70 18.32
C ASP A 116 -4.32 -3.70 18.91
N THR A 117 -3.11 -3.24 19.25
CA THR A 117 -2.06 -4.08 19.81
C THR A 117 -2.55 -4.80 21.08
N ARG A 118 -3.26 -4.09 21.96
CA ARG A 118 -3.88 -4.65 23.16
C ARG A 118 -4.89 -5.75 22.81
N ARG A 119 -5.79 -5.50 21.86
CA ARG A 119 -6.80 -6.49 21.41
C ARG A 119 -6.17 -7.76 20.87
N ARG A 120 -5.09 -7.64 20.10
CA ARG A 120 -4.36 -8.79 19.55
C ARG A 120 -3.73 -9.64 20.66
N ILE A 121 -3.12 -9.01 21.66
CA ILE A 121 -2.53 -9.71 22.81
C ILE A 121 -3.61 -10.42 23.64
N VAL A 122 -4.72 -9.73 23.96
CA VAL A 122 -5.81 -10.31 24.74
C VAL A 122 -6.50 -11.47 24.00
N GLY A 123 -6.75 -11.31 22.70
CA GLY A 123 -7.34 -12.37 21.87
C GLY A 123 -6.44 -13.60 21.75
N ALA A 124 -5.13 -13.41 21.62
CA ALA A 124 -4.18 -14.52 21.60
C ALA A 124 -4.18 -15.32 22.92
N ASN A 125 -4.29 -14.64 24.06
CA ASN A 125 -4.36 -15.29 25.37
C ASN A 125 -5.68 -16.06 25.60
N GLN A 126 -6.77 -15.69 24.94
CA GLN A 126 -8.05 -16.41 25.04
C GLN A 126 -8.09 -17.71 24.23
N LEU A 127 -7.24 -17.86 23.22
CA LEU A 127 -7.13 -19.09 22.43
C LEU A 127 -6.16 -20.11 23.04
N ALA A 128 -5.33 -19.67 23.99
CA ALA A 128 -4.32 -20.48 24.66
C ALA A 128 -4.82 -21.12 25.98
N ASN A 129 -6.03 -20.78 26.43
CA ASN A 129 -6.73 -21.35 27.59
C ASN A 129 -7.99 -22.09 27.12
#